data_AF-A0A5D0IPF8-F1
#
_entry.id   AF-A0A5D0IPF8-F1
#
_cell.length_a   1.000
_cell.length_b   1.000
_cell.length_c   1.000
_cell.angle_alpha   90.00
_cell.angle_beta   90.00
_cell.angle_gamma   90.00
#
_symmetry.space_group_name_H-M   'P 1'
#
loop_
_entity.id
_entity.type
_entity.pdbx_description
1 polymer ?
#
loop_
_entity_poly.entity_id
_entity_poly.type
_entity_poly.pdbx_seq_one_letter_code
_entity_poly.pdbx_strand_id
1 'polypeptide(L)'
;MTSKYFKIWAPPWQEILFIISIGSLLFKVTKFNLTQRAIDGWDLALILLISPLLICLVGQLYWRNKTLSKVLSITLSIGAIIVILMGIYFVTTTTSNFGEAFLMLAFGATSLFAAMTMYRNKHKENSKEVSLH
;
A
#
# COMPACT_ATOMS: atom_id res chain seq x y z
N MET A 1 14.28 36.61 10.40
CA MET A 1 14.83 35.24 10.37
C MET A 1 13.93 34.31 11.19
N THR A 2 12.99 33.64 10.56
CA THR A 2 12.31 32.46 11.15
C THR A 2 12.10 31.47 10.02
N SER A 3 13.13 30.65 9.78
CA SER A 3 13.03 29.47 8.93
C SER A 3 11.96 28.56 9.53
N LYS A 4 10.72 28.69 9.07
CA LYS A 4 9.68 27.69 9.26
C LYS A 4 10.18 26.46 8.51
N TYR A 5 10.84 25.56 9.23
CA TYR A 5 11.14 24.22 8.78
C TYR A 5 9.81 23.60 8.34
N PHE A 6 9.56 23.61 7.03
CA PHE A 6 8.54 22.80 6.40
C PHE A 6 8.90 21.36 6.76
N LYS A 7 8.22 20.84 7.79
CA LYS A 7 8.28 19.44 8.16
C LYS A 7 7.66 18.73 6.96
N ILE A 8 8.51 18.18 6.08
CA ILE A 8 8.07 17.41 4.91
C ILE A 8 7.55 16.08 5.47
N TRP A 9 6.32 16.13 5.97
CA TRP A 9 5.55 14.94 6.28
C TRP A 9 5.36 14.20 4.96
N ALA A 10 5.53 12.88 4.96
CA ALA A 10 5.04 12.07 3.85
C ALA A 10 3.58 12.50 3.60
N PRO A 11 3.25 12.94 2.39
CA PRO A 11 1.99 13.61 2.19
C PRO A 11 0.84 12.60 2.36
N PRO A 12 -0.20 12.94 3.15
CA PRO A 12 -1.21 11.98 3.62
C PRO A 12 -1.99 11.31 2.49
N TRP A 13 -1.93 11.87 1.27
CA TRP A 13 -2.54 11.26 0.08
C TRP A 13 -1.99 9.86 -0.21
N GLN A 14 -0.75 9.55 0.16
CA GLN A 14 -0.14 8.23 -0.08
C GLN A 14 -0.82 7.15 0.76
N GLU A 15 -0.99 7.42 2.05
CA GLU A 15 -1.70 6.53 2.98
C GLU A 15 -3.19 6.40 2.59
N ILE A 16 -3.82 7.50 2.16
CA ILE A 16 -5.20 7.50 1.67
C ILE A 16 -5.38 6.64 0.42
N LEU A 17 -4.44 6.70 -0.55
CA LEU A 17 -4.50 5.85 -1.74
C LEU A 17 -4.49 4.37 -1.38
N PHE A 18 -3.62 3.96 -0.45
CA PHE A 18 -3.55 2.57 -0.01
C PHE A 18 -4.81 2.14 0.75
N ILE A 19 -5.36 3.01 1.60
CA ILE A 19 -6.64 2.74 2.30
C ILE A 19 -7.77 2.54 1.30
N ILE A 20 -7.91 3.42 0.30
CA ILE A 20 -8.94 3.29 -0.72
C ILE A 20 -8.73 2.00 -1.55
N SER A 21 -7.48 1.68 -1.88
CA SER A 21 -7.15 0.49 -2.67
C SER A 21 -7.48 -0.80 -1.93
N ILE A 22 -7.02 -0.92 -0.68
CA ILE A 22 -7.27 -2.09 0.17
C ILE A 22 -8.75 -2.19 0.54
N GLY A 23 -9.40 -1.07 0.86
CA GLY A 23 -10.84 -1.02 1.15
C GLY A 23 -11.68 -1.45 -0.05
N SER A 24 -11.31 -1.03 -1.27
CA SER A 24 -11.98 -1.46 -2.49
C SER A 24 -11.80 -2.94 -2.77
N LEU A 25 -10.62 -3.49 -2.48
CA LEU A 25 -10.34 -4.92 -2.60
C LEU A 25 -11.20 -5.73 -1.64
N LEU A 26 -11.23 -5.36 -0.35
CA LEU A 26 -12.08 -5.99 0.66
C LEU A 26 -13.56 -5.89 0.30
N PHE A 27 -14.00 -4.75 -0.23
CA PHE A 27 -15.38 -4.57 -0.71
C PHE A 27 -15.70 -5.52 -1.88
N LYS A 28 -14.80 -5.67 -2.86
CA LYS A 28 -14.98 -6.62 -3.97
C LYS A 28 -15.07 -8.06 -3.48
N VAL A 29 -14.15 -8.49 -2.61
CA VAL A 29 -14.15 -9.84 -2.03
C VAL A 29 -15.43 -10.09 -1.25
N THR A 30 -15.84 -9.14 -0.40
CA THR A 30 -17.08 -9.24 0.38
C THR A 30 -18.31 -9.29 -0.52
N LYS A 31 -18.38 -8.44 -1.56
CA LYS A 31 -19.49 -8.42 -2.52
C LYS A 31 -19.57 -9.74 -3.31
N PHE A 32 -18.45 -10.25 -3.80
CA PHE A 32 -18.39 -11.51 -4.52
C PHE A 32 -18.90 -12.66 -3.65
N ASN A 33 -18.42 -12.73 -2.41
CA ASN A 33 -18.82 -13.76 -1.44
C ASN A 33 -20.30 -13.67 -1.05
N LEU A 34 -20.85 -12.47 -0.87
CA LEU A 34 -22.28 -12.25 -0.63
C LEU A 34 -23.15 -12.69 -1.81
N THR A 35 -22.63 -12.54 -3.04
CA THR A 35 -23.36 -12.87 -4.27
C THR A 35 -23.34 -14.37 -4.56
N GLN A 36 -22.21 -15.05 -4.31
CA GLN A 36 -22.06 -16.48 -4.59
C GLN A 36 -22.39 -17.40 -3.41
N ARG A 37 -22.59 -16.86 -2.19
CA ARG A 37 -22.87 -17.62 -0.94
C ARG A 37 -21.88 -18.77 -0.66
N ALA A 38 -20.71 -18.73 -1.25
CA ALA A 38 -19.61 -19.64 -1.00
C ALA A 38 -18.44 -18.78 -0.56
N ILE A 39 -18.07 -18.88 0.72
CA ILE A 39 -16.80 -18.36 1.22
C ILE A 39 -15.89 -19.57 1.29
N ASP A 40 -14.84 -19.58 0.48
CA ASP A 40 -13.79 -20.59 0.62
C ASP A 40 -12.81 -20.17 1.74
N GLY A 41 -12.08 -21.14 2.31
CA GLY A 41 -11.06 -20.89 3.32
C GLY A 41 -9.98 -19.91 2.85
N TRP A 42 -9.70 -19.86 1.55
CA TRP A 42 -8.79 -18.90 0.94
C TRP A 42 -9.30 -17.46 1.00
N ASP A 43 -10.59 -17.23 0.82
CA ASP A 43 -11.18 -15.89 0.92
C ASP A 43 -11.12 -15.38 2.37
N LEU A 44 -11.39 -16.27 3.33
CA LEU A 44 -11.35 -15.98 4.75
C LEU A 44 -9.91 -15.66 5.21
N ALA A 45 -8.93 -16.44 4.75
CA ALA A 45 -7.51 -16.19 4.99
C ALA A 45 -7.06 -14.85 4.38
N LEU A 46 -7.55 -14.51 3.18
CA LEU A 46 -7.23 -13.26 2.50
C LEU A 46 -7.81 -12.04 3.25
N ILE A 47 -9.05 -12.13 3.74
CA ILE A 47 -9.65 -11.08 4.59
C ILE A 47 -8.87 -10.93 5.90
N LEU A 48 -8.51 -12.04 6.55
CA LEU A 48 -7.72 -12.04 7.79
C LEU A 48 -6.32 -11.44 7.60
N LEU A 49 -5.70 -11.61 6.44
CA LEU A 49 -4.39 -11.05 6.15
C LEU A 49 -4.46 -9.54 5.83
N ILE A 50 -5.51 -9.12 5.13
CA ILE A 50 -5.62 -7.76 4.58
C ILE A 50 -6.27 -6.79 5.58
N SER A 51 -7.15 -7.26 6.45
CA SER A 51 -7.81 -6.41 7.45
C SER A 51 -6.83 -5.77 8.47
N PRO A 52 -5.81 -6.45 9.01
CA PRO A 52 -4.82 -5.81 9.87
C PRO A 52 -4.02 -4.74 9.15
N LEU A 53 -3.72 -4.93 7.86
CA LEU A 53 -3.02 -3.92 7.04
C LEU A 53 -3.86 -2.64 6.90
N LEU A 54 -5.17 -2.78 6.67
CA LEU A 54 -6.08 -1.65 6.62
C LEU A 54 -6.16 -0.92 7.98
N ILE A 55 -6.27 -1.66 9.08
CA ILE A 55 -6.30 -1.08 10.44
C ILE A 55 -4.98 -0.35 10.73
N CYS A 56 -3.84 -0.94 10.38
CA CYS A 56 -2.53 -0.32 10.53
C CYS A 56 -2.40 0.97 9.69
N LEU A 57 -2.92 1.01 8.47
CA LEU A 57 -2.95 2.22 7.63
C LEU A 57 -3.81 3.33 8.25
N VAL A 58 -5.01 2.99 8.74
CA VAL A 58 -5.90 3.97 9.38
C VAL A 58 -5.30 4.46 10.70
N GLY A 59 -4.72 3.55 11.49
CA GLY A 59 -3.99 3.88 12.71
C GLY A 59 -2.78 4.77 12.42
N GLN A 60 -2.09 4.56 11.29
CA GLN A 60 -0.99 5.41 10.86
C GLN A 60 -1.42 6.84 10.53
N LEU A 61 -2.59 7.03 9.88
CA LEU A 61 -3.14 8.36 9.63
C LEU A 61 -3.43 9.13 10.93
N TYR A 62 -3.92 8.43 11.95
CA TYR A 62 -4.33 9.04 13.22
C TYR A 62 -3.14 9.26 14.19
N TRP A 63 -2.36 8.21 14.46
CA TRP A 63 -1.27 8.25 15.44
C TRP A 63 0.07 8.69 14.85
N ARG A 64 0.25 8.62 13.52
CA ARG A 64 1.47 9.08 12.83
C ARG A 64 2.76 8.49 13.41
N ASN A 65 2.69 7.23 13.84
CA ASN A 65 3.81 6.54 14.49
C ASN A 65 4.93 6.23 13.48
N LYS A 66 6.18 6.56 13.82
CA LYS A 66 7.34 6.35 12.93
C LYS A 66 7.65 4.87 12.68
N THR A 67 7.55 4.04 13.72
CA THR A 67 7.84 2.60 13.63
C THR A 67 6.78 1.90 12.78
N LEU A 68 5.51 2.23 13.02
CA LEU A 68 4.37 1.69 12.28
C LEU A 68 4.49 2.05 10.78
N SER A 69 4.80 3.32 10.47
CA SER A 69 5.05 3.79 9.11
C SER A 69 6.15 3.00 8.37
N LYS A 70 7.26 2.69 9.06
CA LYS A 70 8.38 1.96 8.46
C LYS A 70 7.98 0.53 8.10
N VAL A 71 7.30 -0.16 9.03
CA VAL A 71 6.81 -1.53 8.80
C VAL A 71 5.81 -1.53 7.63
N LEU A 72 4.84 -0.62 7.64
CA LEU A 72 3.87 -0.47 6.55
C LEU A 72 4.52 -0.19 5.19
N SER A 73 5.48 0.72 5.14
CA SER A 73 6.15 1.06 3.88
C SER A 73 6.88 -0.14 3.28
N ILE A 74 7.53 -0.96 4.11
CA ILE A 74 8.19 -2.20 3.66
C ILE A 74 7.14 -3.20 3.17
N THR A 75 6.08 -3.45 3.95
CA THR A 75 5.04 -4.41 3.57
C THR A 75 4.31 -4.00 2.28
N LEU A 76 3.99 -2.71 2.13
CA LEU A 76 3.36 -2.18 0.92
C LEU A 76 4.30 -2.23 -0.30
N SER A 77 5.61 -2.03 -0.10
CA SER A 77 6.60 -2.17 -1.18
C SER A 77 6.67 -3.61 -1.68
N ILE A 78 6.69 -4.59 -0.77
CA ILE A 78 6.66 -6.02 -1.13
C ILE A 78 5.38 -6.35 -1.90
N GLY A 79 4.22 -5.90 -1.41
CA GLY A 79 2.95 -6.08 -2.11
C GLY A 79 2.94 -5.48 -3.52
N ALA A 80 3.46 -4.26 -3.68
CA ALA A 80 3.56 -3.61 -4.99
C ALA A 80 4.49 -4.36 -5.96
N ILE A 81 5.61 -4.91 -5.48
CA ILE A 81 6.50 -5.74 -6.29
C ILE A 81 5.79 -7.01 -6.77
N ILE A 82 5.03 -7.68 -5.91
CA ILE A 82 4.26 -8.87 -6.29
C ILE A 82 3.24 -8.52 -7.39
N VAL A 83 2.55 -7.38 -7.29
CA VAL A 83 1.61 -6.92 -8.31
C VAL A 83 2.31 -6.66 -9.64
N ILE A 84 3.51 -6.05 -9.61
CA ILE A 84 4.32 -5.85 -10.84
C ILE A 84 4.69 -7.21 -11.45
N LEU A 85 5.17 -8.17 -10.66
CA LEU A 85 5.55 -9.50 -11.15
C LEU A 85 4.35 -10.24 -11.76
N MET A 86 3.18 -10.17 -11.11
CA MET A 86 1.92 -10.69 -11.65
C MET A 86 1.55 -10.02 -12.97
N GLY A 87 1.65 -8.69 -13.05
CA GLY A 87 1.43 -7.95 -14.30
C GLY A 87 2.36 -8.39 -15.42
N ILE A 88 3.66 -8.55 -15.14
CA ILE A 88 4.63 -9.06 -16.12
C ILE A 88 4.25 -10.47 -16.57
N TYR A 89 3.92 -11.35 -15.63
CA TYR A 89 3.48 -12.72 -15.93
C TYR A 89 2.24 -12.74 -16.83
N PHE A 90 1.23 -11.93 -16.55
CA PHE A 90 0.04 -11.86 -17.39
C PHE A 90 0.33 -11.32 -18.79
N VAL A 91 1.19 -10.30 -18.91
CA VAL A 91 1.63 -9.77 -20.21
C VAL A 91 2.34 -10.85 -21.04
N THR A 92 3.16 -11.70 -20.41
CA THR A 92 3.93 -12.72 -21.14
C THR A 92 3.14 -13.99 -21.46
N THR A 93 2.12 -14.32 -20.67
CA THR A 93 1.39 -15.60 -20.78
C THR A 93 0.01 -15.48 -21.40
N THR A 94 -0.66 -14.33 -21.32
CA THR A 94 -2.08 -14.21 -21.68
C THR A 94 -2.32 -13.02 -22.60
N THR A 95 -2.63 -13.27 -23.87
CA THR A 95 -2.92 -12.22 -24.86
C THR A 95 -4.33 -11.63 -24.72
N SER A 96 -5.29 -12.36 -24.12
CA SER A 96 -6.68 -11.90 -24.01
C SER A 96 -6.90 -10.80 -22.98
N ASN A 97 -6.05 -10.70 -21.95
CA ASN A 97 -6.23 -9.78 -20.82
C ASN A 97 -5.11 -8.73 -20.74
N PHE A 98 -4.53 -8.38 -21.89
CA PHE A 98 -3.39 -7.45 -21.97
C PHE A 98 -3.68 -6.09 -21.31
N GLY A 99 -4.91 -5.58 -21.43
CA GLY A 99 -5.34 -4.33 -20.79
C GLY A 99 -5.32 -4.40 -19.27
N GLU A 100 -5.76 -5.52 -18.67
CA GLU A 100 -5.71 -5.72 -17.21
C GLU A 100 -4.27 -5.87 -16.73
N ALA A 101 -3.43 -6.58 -17.48
CA ALA A 101 -2.03 -6.77 -17.17
C ALA A 101 -1.26 -5.42 -17.19
N PHE A 102 -1.54 -4.56 -18.17
CA PHE A 102 -0.96 -3.22 -18.23
C PHE A 102 -1.42 -2.33 -17.07
N LEU A 103 -2.70 -2.41 -16.69
CA LEU A 103 -3.21 -1.73 -15.50
C LEU A 103 -2.52 -2.21 -14.22
N MET A 104 -2.30 -3.52 -14.05
CA MET A 104 -1.55 -4.06 -12.91
C MET A 104 -0.13 -3.51 -12.85
N LEU A 105 0.56 -3.39 -14.00
CA LEU A 105 1.89 -2.79 -14.06
C LEU A 105 1.87 -1.31 -13.66
N ALA A 106 0.94 -0.53 -14.21
CA ALA A 106 0.82 0.90 -13.91
C ALA A 106 0.47 1.14 -12.43
N PHE A 107 -0.48 0.40 -11.88
CA PHE A 107 -0.86 0.45 -10.47
C PHE A 107 0.27 -0.03 -9.56
N GLY A 108 0.94 -1.12 -9.92
CA GLY A 108 2.08 -1.65 -9.17
C GLY A 108 3.23 -0.65 -9.11
N ALA A 109 3.60 -0.05 -10.24
CA ALA A 109 4.66 0.97 -10.30
C ALA A 109 4.32 2.22 -9.48
N THR A 110 3.07 2.71 -9.59
CA THR A 110 2.61 3.89 -8.83
C THR A 110 2.58 3.62 -7.33
N SER A 111 2.12 2.42 -6.94
CA SER A 111 2.10 1.97 -5.54
C SER A 111 3.51 1.81 -4.99
N LEU A 112 4.43 1.23 -5.76
CA LEU A 112 5.82 1.08 -5.36
C LEU A 112 6.49 2.45 -5.18
N PHE A 113 6.24 3.40 -6.09
CA PHE A 113 6.72 4.77 -5.97
C PHE A 113 6.18 5.46 -4.71
N ALA A 114 4.89 5.31 -4.40
CA ALA A 114 4.29 5.83 -3.18
C ALA A 114 4.92 5.20 -1.93
N ALA A 115 5.10 3.87 -1.90
CA ALA A 115 5.71 3.17 -0.78
C ALA A 115 7.18 3.57 -0.55
N MET A 116 7.97 3.71 -1.63
CA MET A 116 9.37 4.14 -1.55
C MET A 116 9.52 5.60 -1.10
N THR A 117 8.63 6.48 -1.54
CA THR A 117 8.65 7.88 -1.12
C THR A 117 8.23 8.05 0.33
N MET A 118 7.28 7.24 0.83
CA MET A 118 6.99 7.13 2.26
C MET A 118 8.24 6.70 3.05
N TYR A 119 8.96 5.66 2.59
CA TYR A 119 10.20 5.19 3.22
C TYR A 119 11.27 6.30 3.26
N ARG A 120 11.52 6.95 2.11
CA ARG A 120 12.57 7.96 1.96
C ARG A 120 12.33 9.21 2.81
N ASN A 121 11.08 9.68 2.86
CA ASN A 121 10.72 10.85 3.66
C ASN A 121 10.91 10.57 5.17
N LYS A 122 10.61 9.34 5.60
CA LYS A 122 10.81 8.92 7.00
C LYS A 122 12.27 8.69 7.36
N HIS A 123 13.07 8.12 6.45
CA HIS A 123 14.52 8.00 6.67
C HIS A 123 15.17 9.37 6.88
N LYS A 124 14.78 10.38 6.08
CA LYS A 124 15.25 11.76 6.25
C LYS A 124 14.81 12.40 7.58
N GLU A 125 13.63 12.05 8.10
CA GLU A 125 13.16 12.53 9.41
C GLU A 125 14.00 11.96 10.56
N ASN A 126 14.31 10.66 10.52
CA ASN A 126 15.14 10.03 11.55
C ASN A 126 16.59 10.53 11.51
N SER A 127 17.19 10.74 10.33
CA SER A 127 18.56 11.25 10.23
C SER A 127 18.73 12.69 10.76
N LYS A 128 17.67 13.51 10.71
CA LYS A 128 17.70 14.88 11.23
C LYS A 128 17.59 14.95 12.76
N GLU A 129 16.86 14.03 13.38
CA GLU A 129 16.76 13.95 14.84
C GLU A 129 18.08 13.46 15.46
N VAL A 130 18.78 12.52 14.82
CA VAL A 130 20.08 12.01 15.30
C VAL A 130 21.17 13.09 15.23
N SER A 131 21.11 14.04 14.30
CA SER A 131 22.08 15.14 14.19
C SER A 131 21.86 16.32 15.16
N LEU A 132 20.75 16.29 15.93
CA LEU A 132 20.38 17.36 16.88
C LEU A 132 20.62 16.96 18.35
N HIS A 133 21.07 15.72 18.59
CA HIS A 133 21.50 15.19 19.88
C HIS A 133 23.01 14.95 19.86
#